data_AF-A0A7W4D2V9-F1
#
_entry.id   AF-A0A7W4D2V9-F1
#
_cell.length_a   1.000
_cell.length_b   1.000
_cell.length_c   1.000
_cell.angle_alpha   90.00
_cell.angle_beta   90.00
_cell.angle_gamma   90.00
#
_symmetry.space_group_name_H-M   'P 1'
#
loop_
_entity.id
_entity.type
_entity.pdbx_description
1 polymer ?
#
loop_
_entity_poly.entity_id
_entity_poly.type
_entity_poly.pdbx_seq_one_letter_code
_entity_poly.pdbx_strand_id
1 'polypeptide(L)' 'MTTTHTTEAARHLALREYCTTGRALELRKAARMPIAVVARSVGVDQSTVGRWERAERVPVSGGAAFAYLELLRSLERAQR' A
#
# COMPACT_ATOMS: atom_id res chain seq x y z
N MET A 1 -22.73 -12.31 -13.05
CA MET A 1 -21.58 -11.85 -12.24
C MET A 1 -20.94 -10.66 -12.93
N THR A 2 -21.24 -9.43 -12.50
CA THR A 2 -20.60 -8.22 -13.01
C THR A 2 -19.25 -8.07 -12.35
N THR A 3 -18.16 -8.38 -13.08
CA THR A 3 -16.80 -8.02 -12.66
C THR A 3 -16.69 -6.50 -12.66
N THR A 4 -16.73 -5.87 -11.49
CA THR A 4 -16.45 -4.44 -11.33
C THR A 4 -14.99 -4.20 -11.74
N HIS A 5 -14.78 -3.72 -12.97
CA HIS A 5 -13.45 -3.31 -13.42
C HIS A 5 -13.06 -2.02 -12.70
N THR A 6 -12.17 -2.12 -11.70
CA THR A 6 -11.60 -0.92 -11.08
C THR A 6 -10.57 -0.31 -12.02
N THR A 7 -10.75 0.95 -12.39
CA THR A 7 -9.79 1.67 -13.23
C THR A 7 -8.45 1.85 -12.51
N GLU A 8 -7.38 2.01 -13.28
CA GLU A 8 -6.04 2.29 -12.73
C GLU A 8 -6.04 3.55 -11.85
N ALA A 9 -6.73 4.60 -12.31
CA ALA A 9 -6.90 5.84 -11.56
C ALA A 9 -7.57 5.63 -10.19
N ALA A 10 -8.60 4.79 -10.11
CA ALA A 10 -9.27 4.49 -8.84
C ALA A 10 -8.37 3.72 -7.87
N ARG A 11 -7.51 2.82 -8.37
CA ARG A 11 -6.51 2.13 -7.53
C ARG A 11 -5.46 3.11 -7.00
N HIS A 12 -4.97 4.01 -7.84
CA HIS A 12 -4.05 5.05 -7.38
C HIS A 12 -4.68 5.99 -6.35
N LEU A 13 -5.95 6.36 -6.53
CA LEU A 13 -6.67 7.18 -5.56
C LEU A 13 -6.75 6.48 -4.20
N ALA A 14 -7.18 5.22 -4.17
CA ALA A 14 -7.26 4.44 -2.93
C ALA A 14 -5.90 4.30 -2.25
N LEU A 15 -4.84 4.01 -3.03
CA LEU A 15 -3.49 3.90 -2.48
C LEU A 15 -2.99 5.23 -1.92
N ARG A 16 -3.26 6.33 -2.62
CA ARG A 16 -2.90 7.67 -2.17
C ARG A 16 -3.59 7.99 -0.84
N GLU A 17 -4.87 7.65 -0.69
CA GLU A 17 -5.62 7.84 0.55
C GLU A 17 -4.95 7.12 1.74
N TYR A 18 -4.60 5.84 1.58
CA TYR A 18 -3.89 5.09 2.63
C TYR A 18 -2.57 5.76 3.04
N CYS A 19 -1.81 6.28 2.08
CA CYS A 19 -0.54 6.94 2.33
C CYS A 19 -0.72 8.31 3.00
N THR A 20 -1.60 9.17 2.46
CA THR A 20 -1.74 10.55 2.93
C THR A 20 -2.43 10.67 4.28
N THR A 21 -3.22 9.68 4.67
CA THR A 21 -3.86 9.62 5.99
C THR A 21 -2.97 8.98 7.06
N GLY A 22 -1.80 8.43 6.69
CA GLY A 22 -0.95 7.65 7.59
C GLY A 22 -1.46 6.22 7.86
N ARG A 23 -2.65 5.87 7.36
CA ARG A 23 -3.30 4.56 7.54
C ARG A 23 -2.41 3.39 7.09
N ALA A 24 -1.62 3.58 6.03
CA ALA A 24 -0.68 2.57 5.56
C ALA A 24 0.36 2.20 6.64
N LEU A 25 0.95 3.21 7.29
CA LEU A 25 1.92 3.04 8.37
C LEU A 25 1.28 2.35 9.58
N GLU A 26 0.06 2.78 9.93
CA GLU A 26 -0.70 2.21 11.05
C GLU A 26 -0.99 0.73 10.84
N LEU A 27 -1.54 0.36 9.68
CA LEU A 27 -1.87 -1.03 9.33
C LEU A 27 -0.63 -1.92 9.38
N ARG A 28 0.51 -1.47 8.84
CA ARG A 28 1.77 -2.21 8.87
C ARG A 28 2.26 -2.41 10.30
N LYS A 29 2.25 -1.35 11.12
CA LYS A 29 2.69 -1.40 12.52
C LYS A 29 1.78 -2.27 13.38
N ALA A 30 0.46 -2.16 13.21
CA ALA A 30 -0.53 -2.99 13.91
C ALA A 30 -0.34 -4.48 13.60
N ALA A 31 -0.03 -4.81 12.34
CA ALA A 31 0.35 -6.17 11.91
C ALA A 31 1.76 -6.61 12.36
N ARG A 32 2.52 -5.75 13.07
CA ARG A 32 3.93 -5.96 13.45
C ARG A 32 4.82 -6.33 12.26
N MET A 33 4.48 -5.85 11.07
CA MET A 33 5.17 -6.23 9.84
C MET A 33 6.44 -5.38 9.66
N PRO A 34 7.64 -5.98 9.54
CA PRO A 34 8.87 -5.25 9.29
C PRO A 34 8.82 -4.57 7.91
N ILE A 35 9.30 -3.33 7.83
CA ILE A 35 9.31 -2.57 6.57
C ILE A 35 10.14 -3.29 5.48
N ALA A 36 11.21 -3.99 5.86
CA ALA A 36 12.02 -4.83 4.97
C ALA A 36 11.21 -5.96 4.31
N VAL A 37 10.28 -6.56 5.04
CA VAL A 37 9.44 -7.65 4.53
C VAL A 37 8.45 -7.10 3.50
N VAL A 38 7.81 -5.97 3.81
CA VAL A 38 6.89 -5.28 2.89
C VAL A 38 7.61 -4.82 1.63
N ALA A 39 8.79 -4.22 1.76
CA ALA A 39 9.58 -3.75 0.63
C ALA A 39 9.94 -4.91 -0.33
N ARG A 40 10.40 -6.03 0.23
CA ARG A 40 10.71 -7.25 -0.53
C ARG A 40 9.46 -7.84 -1.21
N SER A 41 8.31 -7.87 -0.53
CA SER A 41 7.10 -8.48 -1.09
C SER A 41 6.51 -7.68 -2.26
N VAL A 42 6.77 -6.37 -2.32
CA VAL A 42 6.29 -5.50 -3.40
C VAL A 42 7.38 -5.11 -4.40
N GLY A 43 8.62 -5.57 -4.20
CA GLY A 43 9.73 -5.40 -5.14
C GLY A 43 10.36 -4.00 -5.14
N VAL A 44 10.41 -3.31 -4.00
CA VAL A 44 11.03 -1.98 -3.87
C VAL A 44 11.99 -1.90 -2.68
N ASP A 45 12.72 -0.79 -2.56
CA ASP A 45 13.59 -0.54 -1.40
C ASP A 45 12.82 -0.12 -0.14
N GLN A 46 13.37 -0.39 1.04
CA GLN A 46 12.79 0.00 2.34
C GLN A 46 12.53 1.51 2.45
N SER A 47 13.45 2.33 1.95
CA SER A 47 13.28 3.78 1.94
C SER A 47 12.14 4.22 1.04
N THR A 48 11.83 3.45 -0.01
CA THR A 48 10.70 3.71 -0.91
C THR A 48 9.38 3.51 -0.18
N VAL A 49 9.20 2.36 0.50
CA VAL A 49 8.02 2.11 1.34
C VAL A 49 7.90 3.17 2.44
N GLY A 50 9.02 3.52 3.10
CA GLY A 50 9.02 4.53 4.15
C GLY A 50 8.57 5.91 3.66
N ARG A 51 9.02 6.32 2.47
CA ARG A 51 8.58 7.58 1.83
C ARG A 51 7.11 7.55 1.45
N TRP A 52 6.58 6.40 1.03
CA TRP A 52 5.16 6.23 0.76
C TRP A 52 4.31 6.35 2.04
N GLU A 53 4.72 5.66 3.10
CA GLU A 53 4.04 5.66 4.39
C GLU A 53 4.02 7.02 5.08
N ARG A 54 5.05 7.85 4.85
CA ARG A 54 5.14 9.22 5.36
C ARG A 54 4.59 10.27 4.40
N ALA A 55 3.99 9.85 3.29
CA ALA A 55 3.51 10.73 2.22
C ALA A 55 4.58 11.68 1.61
N GLU A 56 5.87 11.42 1.83
CA GLU A 56 7.00 12.16 1.24
C GLU A 56 7.09 11.91 -0.28
N ARG A 57 6.59 10.75 -0.73
CA ARG A 57 6.45 10.40 -2.14
C ARG A 57 5.17 9.61 -2.34
N VAL A 58 4.40 9.96 -3.37
CA VAL A 58 3.21 9.17 -3.75
C VAL A 58 3.66 7.95 -4.59
N PRO A 59 3.13 6.74 -4.35
CA PRO A 59 3.38 5.61 -5.23
C PRO A 59 2.80 5.87 -6.63
N VAL A 60 3.68 6.17 -7.59
CA VAL A 60 3.31 6.51 -8.98
C VAL A 60 3.44 5.36 -9.97
N SER A 61 4.15 4.28 -9.62
CA SER A 61 4.57 3.27 -10.60
C SER A 61 3.90 1.90 -10.42
N GLY A 62 3.04 1.53 -11.37
CA GLY A 62 2.81 0.16 -11.84
C GLY A 62 2.67 -0.95 -10.79
N GLY A 63 3.15 -2.15 -11.14
CA GLY A 63 2.92 -3.38 -10.37
C GLY A 63 3.26 -3.30 -8.88
N ALA A 64 4.32 -2.59 -8.50
CA ALA A 64 4.71 -2.42 -7.09
C ALA A 64 3.71 -1.59 -6.28
N ALA A 65 3.17 -0.51 -6.86
CA ALA A 65 2.15 0.30 -6.21
C ALA A 65 0.88 -0.52 -5.95
N PHE A 66 0.44 -1.31 -6.94
CA PHE A 66 -0.75 -2.16 -6.76
C PHE A 66 -0.49 -3.37 -5.88
N ALA A 67 0.69 -3.97 -5.91
CA ALA A 67 1.08 -5.00 -4.95
C ALA A 67 1.03 -4.45 -3.51
N TYR A 68 1.47 -3.21 -3.32
CA TYR A 68 1.38 -2.57 -2.01
C TYR A 68 -0.07 -2.27 -1.60
N LEU A 69 -0.92 -1.78 -2.52
CA LEU A 69 -2.35 -1.60 -2.26
C LEU A 69 -3.03 -2.91 -1.84
N GLU A 70 -2.75 -4.01 -2.53
CA GLU A 70 -3.33 -5.32 -2.20
C GLU A 70 -2.81 -5.87 -0.87
N LEU A 71 -1.55 -5.61 -0.54
CA LEU A 71 -1.01 -5.92 0.78
C LEU A 71 -1.75 -5.14 1.87
N LEU A 72 -1.94 -3.82 1.71
CA LEU A 72 -2.65 -2.98 2.69
C LEU A 72 -4.10 -3.45 2.91
N ARG A 73 -4.83 -3.75 1.83
CA ARG A 73 -6.18 -4.32 1.90
C ARG A 73 -6.21 -5.66 2.64
N SER A 74 -5.19 -6.50 2.44
CA SER A 74 -5.09 -7.78 3.13
C SER A 74 -4.81 -7.61 4.62
N LEU A 75 -3.92 -6.68 4.99
CA LEU A 75 -3.68 -6.34 6.40
C LEU A 75 -4.93 -5.78 7.06
N GLU A 76 -5.67 -4.90 6.39
CA GLU A 76 -6.90 -4.33 6.93
C GLU A 76 -7.99 -5.39 7.13
N ARG A 77 -8.15 -6.33 6.19
CA ARG A 77 -9.07 -7.47 6.37
C ARG A 77 -8.67 -8.38 7.54
N ALA A 78 -7.38 -8.59 7.76
CA ALA A 78 -6.89 -9.46 8.84
C ALA A 78 -7.00 -8.83 10.24
N GLN A 79 -7.28 -7.52 10.33
CA GLN A 79 -7.39 -6.76 11.57
C GLN A 79 -8.85 -6.43 11.94
N ARG A 80 -9.82 -6.89 11.15
CA ARG A 80 -11.26 -6.86 11.45
C ARG A 80 -11.69 -8.16 12.09
#